data_AF-A0A084TLU8-F1
#
_entry.id   AF-A0A084TLU8-F1
#
_cell.length_a   1.000
_cell.length_b   1.000
_cell.length_c   1.000
_cell.angle_alpha   90.00
_cell.angle_beta   90.00
_cell.angle_gamma   90.00
#
_symmetry.space_group_name_H-M   'P 1'
#
loop_
_entity.id
_entity.type
_entity.pdbx_description
1 polymer ?
#
loop_
_entity_poly.entity_id
_entity_poly.type
_entity_poly.pdbx_seq_one_letter_code
_entity_poly.pdbx_strand_id
1 'polypeptide(L)'
;MKVSLINTIKKLTVFEIFAILICCLLVFGILISNYVERFRMSADYRWIYEKGKMVSFFMIYSSPVLSFFNALFLYLRQKISLRRKIIWGLISLLPTLYFLVIFITVFLID
;
A
#
# COMPACT_ATOMS: atom_id res chain seq x y z
N MET A 1 0.74 -26.66 16.87
CA MET A 1 -0.50 -26.17 16.22
C MET A 1 -0.16 -25.43 14.93
N LYS A 2 0.09 -26.14 13.81
CA LYS A 2 0.30 -25.52 12.48
C LYS A 2 -1.07 -25.20 11.88
N VAL A 3 -1.66 -24.09 12.27
CA VAL A 3 -2.75 -23.51 11.47
C VAL A 3 -2.12 -23.14 10.13
N SER A 4 -2.44 -23.87 9.05
CA SER A 4 -1.87 -23.57 7.75
C SER A 4 -2.28 -22.14 7.37
N LEU A 5 -1.31 -21.31 6.99
CA LEU A 5 -1.50 -19.91 6.60
C LEU A 5 -2.65 -19.77 5.57
N ILE A 6 -2.77 -20.78 4.71
CA ILE A 6 -3.80 -20.95 3.68
C ILE A 6 -5.23 -20.96 4.28
N ASN A 7 -5.44 -21.64 5.40
CA ASN A 7 -6.75 -21.73 6.05
C ASN A 7 -7.17 -20.41 6.70
N THR A 8 -6.21 -19.60 7.13
CA THR A 8 -6.46 -18.25 7.64
C THR A 8 -6.80 -17.29 6.50
N ILE A 9 -6.08 -17.36 5.37
CA ILE A 9 -6.34 -16.55 4.18
C ILE A 9 -7.73 -16.83 3.60
N LYS A 10 -8.18 -18.09 3.57
CA LYS A 10 -9.53 -18.46 3.11
C LYS A 10 -10.68 -17.82 3.91
N LYS A 11 -10.43 -17.34 5.13
CA LYS A 11 -11.44 -16.68 5.99
C LYS A 11 -11.50 -15.16 5.81
N LEU A 12 -10.58 -14.58 5.03
CA LEU A 12 -10.51 -13.15 4.80
C LEU A 12 -11.61 -12.70 3.84
N THR A 13 -12.17 -11.51 4.10
CA THR A 13 -13.08 -10.88 3.15
C THR A 13 -12.30 -10.17 2.05
N VAL A 14 -12.96 -9.91 0.93
CA VAL A 14 -12.35 -9.22 -0.22
C VAL A 14 -11.66 -7.91 0.20
N PHE A 15 -12.30 -7.08 1.03
CA PHE A 15 -11.73 -5.80 1.51
C PHE A 15 -10.49 -5.96 2.40
N GLU A 16 -10.37 -7.09 3.09
CA GLU A 16 -9.21 -7.39 3.95
C GLU A 16 -8.03 -7.86 3.12
N ILE A 17 -8.30 -8.64 2.07
CA ILE A 17 -7.31 -8.97 1.04
C ILE A 17 -6.86 -7.69 0.34
N PHE A 18 -7.78 -6.81 -0.05
CA PHE A 18 -7.44 -5.51 -0.62
C PHE A 18 -6.60 -4.66 0.32
N ALA A 19 -6.87 -4.64 1.63
CA ALA A 19 -6.04 -3.92 2.59
C ALA A 19 -4.58 -4.39 2.54
N ILE A 20 -4.35 -5.71 2.50
CA ILE A 20 -3.00 -6.28 2.37
C ILE A 20 -2.38 -5.90 1.02
N LEU A 21 -3.13 -6.03 -0.08
CA LEU A 21 -2.64 -5.74 -1.42
C LEU A 21 -2.23 -4.27 -1.58
N ILE A 22 -2.99 -3.33 -1.01
CA ILE A 22 -2.66 -1.90 -1.06
C ILE A 22 -1.38 -1.61 -0.26
N CYS A 23 -1.18 -2.24 0.90
CA CYS A 23 0.07 -2.14 1.65
C CYS A 23 1.25 -2.70 0.84
N CYS A 24 1.08 -3.87 0.22
CA CYS A 24 2.09 -4.43 -0.67
C CYS A 24 2.38 -3.51 -1.85
N LEU A 25 1.35 -2.90 -2.45
CA LEU A 25 1.48 -1.97 -3.58
C LEU A 25 2.40 -0.80 -3.21
N LEU A 26 2.21 -0.19 -2.04
CA LEU A 26 3.08 0.89 -1.56
C LEU A 26 4.53 0.42 -1.40
N VAL A 27 4.73 -0.69 -0.69
CA VAL A 27 6.07 -1.23 -0.41
C VAL A 27 6.80 -1.59 -1.71
N PHE A 28 6.13 -2.29 -2.62
CA PHE A 28 6.71 -2.63 -3.92
C PHE A 28 6.98 -1.39 -4.77
N GLY A 29 6.09 -0.39 -4.74
CA GLY A 29 6.33 0.89 -5.42
C GLY A 29 7.63 1.54 -4.95
N ILE A 30 7.85 1.62 -3.63
CA ILE A 30 9.09 2.16 -3.04
C ILE A 30 10.31 1.32 -3.45
N LEU A 31 10.22 -0.01 -3.34
CA LEU A 31 11.31 -0.92 -3.70
C LEU A 31 11.68 -0.81 -5.18
N ILE A 32 10.69 -0.75 -6.07
CA ILE A 32 10.91 -0.55 -7.51
C ILE A 32 11.59 0.80 -7.74
N SER A 33 11.05 1.89 -7.17
CA SER A 33 11.64 3.23 -7.31
C SER A 33 13.12 3.23 -6.91
N ASN A 34 13.46 2.59 -5.79
CA ASN A 34 14.84 2.52 -5.30
C ASN A 34 15.73 1.60 -6.16
N TYR A 35 15.20 0.48 -6.63
CA TYR A 35 15.95 -0.47 -7.44
C TYR A 35 16.32 0.14 -8.80
N VAL A 36 15.38 0.83 -9.43
CA VAL A 36 15.55 1.32 -10.81
C VAL A 36 16.51 2.51 -10.92
N GLU A 37 16.80 3.22 -9.81
CA GLU A 37 17.80 4.30 -9.80
C GLU A 37 19.18 3.85 -10.27
N ARG A 38 19.52 2.57 -10.13
CA ARG A 38 20.80 2.00 -10.60
C ARG A 38 20.97 2.12 -12.11
N PHE A 39 19.87 2.17 -12.87
CA PHE A 39 19.88 2.26 -14.32
C PHE A 39 19.85 3.70 -14.84
N ARG A 40 19.81 4.71 -13.95
CA ARG A 40 19.66 6.12 -14.33
C ARG A 40 20.75 6.61 -15.29
N MET A 41 22.00 6.19 -15.08
CA MET A 41 23.16 6.62 -15.89
C MET A 41 23.56 5.59 -16.96
N SER A 42 22.85 4.47 -17.07
CA SER A 42 23.16 3.43 -18.07
C SER A 42 22.55 3.80 -19.41
N ALA A 43 23.38 4.11 -20.43
CA ALA A 43 22.90 4.53 -21.75
C ALA A 43 21.93 3.48 -22.38
N ASP A 44 22.27 2.20 -22.26
CA ASP A 44 21.49 1.11 -22.87
C ASP A 44 20.25 0.71 -22.04
N TYR A 45 20.25 1.00 -20.73
CA TYR A 45 19.22 0.55 -19.79
C TYR A 45 18.39 1.68 -19.17
N ARG A 46 18.58 2.92 -19.63
CA ARG A 46 17.83 4.09 -19.15
C ARG A 46 16.32 3.93 -19.27
N TRP A 47 15.84 3.18 -20.26
CA TRP A 47 14.41 2.90 -20.41
C TRP A 47 13.82 2.15 -19.20
N ILE A 48 14.62 1.29 -18.53
CA ILE A 48 14.21 0.58 -17.30
C ILE A 48 13.98 1.59 -16.17
N TYR A 49 14.87 2.58 -16.06
CA TYR A 49 14.72 3.68 -15.12
C TYR A 49 13.42 4.45 -15.38
N GLU A 50 13.22 4.93 -16.61
CA GLU A 50 12.06 5.79 -16.94
C GLU A 50 10.72 5.06 -16.75
N LYS A 51 10.60 3.83 -17.29
CA LYS A 51 9.37 3.03 -17.13
C LYS A 51 9.18 2.57 -15.69
N GLY A 52 10.26 2.14 -15.03
CA GLY A 52 10.23 1.72 -13.64
C GLY A 52 9.81 2.84 -12.69
N LYS A 53 10.34 4.06 -12.88
CA LYS A 53 9.93 5.24 -12.12
C LYS A 53 8.46 5.57 -12.37
N MET A 54 8.01 5.53 -13.61
CA MET A 54 6.59 5.76 -13.94
C MET A 54 5.67 4.73 -13.25
N VAL A 55 6.00 3.44 -13.29
CA VAL A 55 5.24 2.39 -12.57
C VAL A 55 5.25 2.63 -11.06
N SER A 56 6.44 2.88 -10.49
CA SER A 56 6.55 3.15 -9.05
C SER A 56 5.75 4.36 -8.62
N PHE A 57 5.71 5.42 -9.45
CA PHE A 57 4.91 6.61 -9.21
C PHE A 57 3.42 6.24 -9.09
N PHE A 58 2.87 5.53 -10.08
CA PHE A 58 1.45 5.14 -9.99
C PHE A 58 1.17 4.25 -8.78
N MET A 59 2.04 3.29 -8.46
CA MET A 59 1.86 2.42 -7.28
C MET A 59 1.88 3.22 -5.97
N ILE A 60 2.84 4.13 -5.80
CA ILE A 60 3.02 4.92 -4.58
C ILE A 60 1.86 5.91 -4.42
N TYR A 61 1.54 6.72 -5.43
CA TYR A 61 0.52 7.77 -5.32
C TYR A 61 -0.92 7.28 -5.39
N SER A 62 -1.20 6.12 -6.01
CA SER A 62 -2.55 5.52 -5.95
C SER A 62 -2.84 4.86 -4.60
N SER A 63 -1.80 4.37 -3.90
CA SER A 63 -1.97 3.64 -2.66
C SER A 63 -2.70 4.39 -1.53
N PRO A 64 -2.46 5.69 -1.22
CA PRO A 64 -3.22 6.40 -0.17
C PRO A 64 -4.69 6.59 -0.55
N VAL A 65 -4.98 6.82 -1.83
CA VAL A 65 -6.36 6.99 -2.32
C VAL A 65 -7.13 5.67 -2.16
N LEU A 66 -6.56 4.55 -2.63
CA LEU A 66 -7.15 3.22 -2.49
C LEU A 66 -7.28 2.80 -1.02
N SER A 67 -6.27 3.11 -0.21
CA SER A 67 -6.22 2.88 1.24
C SER A 67 -7.39 3.52 1.96
N PHE A 68 -7.65 4.80 1.67
CA PHE A 68 -8.75 5.57 2.26
C PHE A 68 -10.12 5.00 1.86
N PHE A 69 -10.35 4.78 0.56
CA PHE A 69 -11.62 4.21 0.10
C PHE A 69 -11.87 2.80 0.64
N ASN A 70 -10.84 1.95 0.69
CA ASN A 70 -10.98 0.61 1.25
C ASN A 70 -11.33 0.65 2.75
N ALA A 71 -10.73 1.55 3.53
CA ALA A 71 -11.07 1.75 4.93
C ALA A 71 -12.52 2.23 5.12
N LEU A 72 -12.97 3.18 4.29
CA LEU A 72 -14.34 3.69 4.29
C LEU A 72 -15.36 2.58 4.00
N PHE A 73 -15.12 1.77 2.96
CA PHE A 73 -15.99 0.63 2.63
C PHE A 73 -16.04 -0.42 3.74
N LEU A 74 -14.91 -0.68 4.41
CA LEU A 74 -14.83 -1.62 5.52
C LEU A 74 -15.65 -1.14 6.73
N TYR A 75 -15.66 0.18 6.99
CA TYR A 75 -16.45 0.80 8.04
C TYR A 75 -17.96 0.74 7.77
N LEU A 76 -18.39 1.05 6.54
CA LEU A 76 -19.81 1.09 6.14
C LEU A 76 -20.48 -0.30 6.15
N ARG A 77 -19.71 -1.39 6.17
CA ARG A 77 -20.25 -2.75 6.08
C ARG A 77 -20.92 -3.20 7.39
N GLN A 78 -22.24 -3.39 7.41
CA GLN A 78 -22.97 -3.70 8.65
C GLN A 78 -22.68 -5.10 9.23
N LYS A 79 -22.34 -6.10 8.42
CA LYS A 79 -22.18 -7.51 8.85
C LYS A 79 -20.80 -7.89 9.42
N ILE A 80 -19.91 -6.92 9.67
CA ILE A 80 -18.57 -7.17 10.23
C ILE A 80 -18.57 -6.73 11.70
N SER A 81 -17.99 -7.55 12.59
CA SER A 81 -17.81 -7.19 13.99
C SER A 81 -16.93 -5.94 14.15
N LEU A 82 -17.26 -5.09 15.13
CA LEU A 82 -16.54 -3.83 15.36
C LEU A 82 -15.02 -4.02 15.50
N ARG A 83 -14.59 -5.05 16.24
CA ARG A 83 -13.17 -5.42 16.40
C ARG A 83 -12.49 -5.67 15.05
N ARG A 84 -13.16 -6.40 14.14
CA ARG A 84 -12.62 -6.72 12.82
C ARG A 84 -12.59 -5.47 11.93
N LYS A 85 -13.59 -4.59 12.03
CA LYS A 85 -13.57 -3.28 11.33
C LYS A 85 -12.38 -2.42 11.75
N ILE A 86 -12.11 -2.32 13.05
CA ILE A 86 -11.02 -1.48 13.58
C ILE A 86 -9.66 -2.03 13.10
N ILE A 87 -9.40 -3.32 13.30
CA ILE A 87 -8.11 -3.93 12.93
C ILE A 87 -7.84 -3.76 11.41
N TRP A 88 -8.80 -4.14 10.57
CA TRP A 88 -8.61 -4.06 9.13
C TRP A 88 -8.70 -2.64 8.58
N GLY A 89 -9.45 -1.76 9.23
CA GLY A 89 -9.46 -0.33 8.93
C GLY A 89 -8.09 0.29 9.19
N LEU A 90 -7.47 -0.01 10.34
CA LEU A 90 -6.12 0.46 10.67
C LEU A 90 -5.07 -0.06 9.67
N ILE A 91 -5.11 -1.36 9.35
CA ILE A 91 -4.22 -1.94 8.33
C ILE A 91 -4.43 -1.24 6.99
N SER A 92 -5.70 -1.06 6.58
CA SER A 92 -6.04 -0.41 5.33
C SER A 92 -5.50 1.01 5.28
N LEU A 93 -5.50 1.75 6.39
CA LEU A 93 -5.04 3.14 6.48
C LEU A 93 -3.53 3.32 6.57
N LEU A 94 -2.73 2.25 6.69
CA LEU A 94 -1.27 2.35 6.81
C LEU A 94 -0.63 3.19 5.68
N PRO A 95 -0.97 3.01 4.40
CA PRO A 95 -0.45 3.85 3.32
C PRO A 95 -0.80 5.32 3.48
N THR A 96 -2.04 5.64 3.82
CA THR A 96 -2.46 7.02 4.06
C THR A 96 -1.72 7.65 5.24
N LEU A 97 -1.54 6.91 6.34
CA LEU A 97 -0.78 7.37 7.49
C LEU A 97 0.70 7.63 7.15
N TYR A 98 1.31 6.77 6.33
CA TYR A 98 2.68 6.97 5.85
C TYR A 98 2.84 8.30 5.12
N PHE A 99 1.92 8.61 4.19
CA PHE A 99 1.92 9.89 3.47
C PHE A 99 1.64 11.09 4.38
N LEU A 100 0.73 10.93 5.35
CA LEU A 100 0.43 11.98 6.32
C LEU A 100 1.69 12.35 7.14
N VAL A 101 2.44 11.35 7.60
CA VAL A 101 3.70 11.57 8.33
C VAL A 101 4.70 12.32 7.46
N ILE A 102 4.90 11.88 6.21
CA ILE A 102 5.80 12.57 5.28
C ILE A 102 5.39 14.03 5.08
N PHE A 103 4.11 14.28 4.85
CA PHE A 103 3.60 15.64 4.62
C PHE A 103 3.84 16.55 5.83
N ILE A 104 3.56 16.05 7.05
CA ILE A 104 3.83 16.77 8.30
C ILE A 104 5.33 17.03 8.45
N THR A 105 6.18 16.03 8.20
CA THR A 105 7.64 16.19 8.33
C THR A 105 8.19 17.22 7.35
N VAL A 106 7.75 17.21 6.09
CA VAL A 106 8.17 18.21 5.09
C VAL A 106 7.71 19.60 5.52
N PHE A 107 6.44 19.75 5.90
CA PHE A 107 5.89 21.04 6.34
C PHE A 107 6.55 21.62 7.60
N LEU A 108 7.09 20.78 8.49
CA LEU A 108 7.78 21.24 9.71
C LEU A 108 9.25 21.58 9.49
N ILE A 109 9.87 21.04 8.44
CA ILE A 109 11.29 21.27 8.10
C ILE A 109 11.45 22.53 7.24
N ASP A 110 10.46 22.81 6.40
CA ASP A 110 10.35 24.05 5.60
C ASP A 110 9.85 25.24 6.46
#